data_AF-A0A3M6X918-F1
#
_entry.id   AF-A0A3M6X918-F1
#
_cell.length_a   1.000
_cell.length_b   1.000
_cell.length_c   1.000
_cell.angle_alpha   90.00
_cell.angle_beta   90.00
_cell.angle_gamma   90.00
#
_symmetry.space_group_name_H-M   'P 1'
#
loop_
_entity.id
_entity.type
_entity.pdbx_description
1 polymer ?
#
loop_
_entity_poly.entity_id
_entity_poly.type
_entity_poly.pdbx_seq_one_letter_code
_entity_poly.pdbx_strand_id
1 'polypeptide(L)'
;MSLLNFSSALLSIDPSVMTFSGSRIFITGATGYTGVVIAEHAVKAGHQVRGLSRSSTGDQKLQAIGTIPVRGDLSSLETMCRESRNADVVMHLAWIHDFQMDYDEVLRIDKAAVAALAEPLKGTQKPLLYTSVTSLVQPDPNGGETMEDAPEVENPLLRRMAAERAALEWADLGVRLVVIRLPPYVYGRSGSVFLPMLIQQAVKHRRSIYPEAGNVHTTDVHVDDAARLYLLAAEKAAAGEVFNGTAGTTTTVRQMAEAIAKTTGYPAVSVSRDEAVELWGEFLVNFVSIENRASSRKAQEQLGWRPGEASMLADLVEGSYVETAKRLKDEKWRT
;
A
#
# COMPACT_ATOMS: atom_id res chain seq x y z
N MET A 1 44.83 -1.29 17.01
CA MET A 1 43.43 -0.83 17.18
C MET A 1 43.05 -0.08 15.91
N SER A 2 42.46 -0.80 14.96
CA SER A 2 42.11 -0.27 13.63
C SER A 2 40.63 0.09 13.63
N LEU A 3 40.33 1.35 13.32
CA LEU A 3 38.98 1.87 13.10
C LEU A 3 38.45 1.27 11.79
N LEU A 4 37.35 0.53 11.86
CA LEU A 4 36.60 0.07 10.70
C LEU A 4 35.62 1.17 10.29
N ASN A 5 35.89 1.77 9.13
CA ASN A 5 34.99 2.66 8.42
C ASN A 5 33.75 1.88 7.97
N PHE A 6 32.58 2.20 8.51
CA PHE A 6 31.31 1.83 7.90
C PHE A 6 31.08 2.75 6.70
N SER A 7 31.42 2.26 5.51
CA SER A 7 31.01 2.87 4.25
C SER A 7 29.53 2.57 4.05
N SER A 8 28.69 3.61 4.14
CA SER A 8 27.29 3.58 3.73
C SER A 8 27.23 3.37 2.22
N ALA A 9 27.03 2.13 1.78
CA ALA A 9 26.63 1.86 0.41
C ALA A 9 25.18 2.33 0.25
N LEU A 10 25.03 3.56 -0.24
CA LEU A 10 23.81 4.00 -0.92
C LEU A 10 23.60 3.03 -2.08
N LEU A 11 22.70 2.06 -1.90
CA LEU A 11 22.12 1.31 -3.00
C LEU A 11 21.18 2.25 -3.75
N SER A 12 21.76 3.18 -4.51
CA SER A 12 21.05 3.85 -5.58
C SER A 12 20.68 2.75 -6.58
N ILE A 13 19.39 2.52 -6.78
CA ILE A 13 18.95 1.86 -7.99
C ILE A 13 19.49 2.69 -9.14
N ASP A 14 20.31 2.07 -9.95
CA ASP A 14 20.84 2.68 -11.16
C ASP A 14 19.64 3.14 -12.02
N PRO A 15 19.46 4.44 -12.24
CA PRO A 15 18.35 4.96 -13.03
C PRO A 15 18.39 4.51 -14.50
N SER A 16 19.47 3.84 -14.94
CA SER A 16 19.57 3.22 -16.27
C SER A 16 18.88 1.84 -16.39
N VAL A 17 18.28 1.31 -15.33
CA VAL A 17 17.65 -0.04 -15.31
C VAL A 17 16.12 -0.01 -15.50
N MET A 18 15.57 1.09 -16.03
CA MET A 18 14.18 1.12 -16.53
C MET A 18 14.21 1.27 -18.05
N THR A 19 13.77 0.25 -18.78
CA THR A 19 13.76 0.24 -20.25
C THR A 19 12.75 1.22 -20.88
N PHE A 20 11.95 1.93 -20.08
CA PHE A 20 10.79 2.72 -20.49
C PHE A 20 10.93 4.25 -20.31
N SER A 21 12.13 4.83 -20.41
CA SER A 21 12.31 6.30 -20.32
C SER A 21 11.30 7.05 -21.22
N GLY A 22 10.56 8.01 -20.66
CA GLY A 22 9.59 8.82 -21.40
C GLY A 22 8.19 8.20 -21.60
N SER A 23 7.89 7.01 -21.05
CA SER A 23 6.54 6.44 -21.11
C SER A 23 5.45 7.33 -20.50
N ARG A 24 4.23 7.22 -21.03
CA ARG A 24 3.03 7.85 -20.47
C ARG A 24 2.38 6.91 -19.46
N ILE A 25 2.26 7.34 -18.22
CA ILE A 25 1.68 6.55 -17.13
C ILE A 25 0.36 7.19 -16.70
N PHE A 26 -0.72 6.43 -16.70
CA PHE A 26 -2.01 6.86 -16.15
C PHE A 26 -2.29 6.15 -14.82
N ILE A 27 -2.58 6.93 -13.77
CA ILE A 27 -2.76 6.42 -12.40
C ILE A 27 -4.13 6.83 -11.86
N THR A 28 -4.97 5.86 -11.48
CA THR A 28 -6.11 6.12 -10.58
C THR A 28 -5.64 6.06 -9.13
N GLY A 29 -6.21 6.89 -8.25
CA GLY A 29 -5.75 6.95 -6.86
C GLY A 29 -4.41 7.70 -6.69
N ALA A 30 -3.97 8.44 -7.71
CA ALA A 30 -2.71 9.20 -7.72
C ALA A 30 -2.62 10.27 -6.62
N THR A 31 -3.75 10.72 -6.10
CA THR A 31 -3.83 11.69 -4.98
C THR A 31 -3.78 11.04 -3.60
N GLY A 32 -3.85 9.70 -3.54
CA GLY A 32 -3.75 8.92 -2.31
C GLY A 32 -2.31 8.70 -1.86
N TYR A 33 -2.14 8.16 -0.66
CA TYR A 33 -0.84 8.01 0.01
C TYR A 33 0.18 7.22 -0.82
N THR A 34 -0.16 6.01 -1.28
CA THR A 34 0.75 5.21 -2.12
C THR A 34 0.86 5.79 -3.54
N GLY A 35 -0.26 6.26 -4.10
CA GLY A 35 -0.32 6.76 -5.47
C GLY A 35 0.55 8.00 -5.72
N VAL A 36 0.63 8.92 -4.75
CA VAL A 36 1.48 10.11 -4.90
C VAL A 36 2.97 9.74 -4.92
N VAL A 37 3.38 8.75 -4.14
CA VAL A 37 4.78 8.29 -4.10
C VAL A 37 5.14 7.54 -5.37
N ILE A 38 4.26 6.68 -5.88
CA ILE A 38 4.46 6.04 -7.19
C ILE A 38 4.59 7.10 -8.29
N ALA A 39 3.72 8.10 -8.31
CA ALA A 39 3.78 9.19 -9.28
C ALA A 39 5.09 10.00 -9.17
N GLU A 40 5.55 10.31 -7.95
CA GLU A 40 6.84 10.98 -7.73
C GLU A 40 8.03 10.17 -8.27
N HIS A 41 8.07 8.86 -7.98
CA HIS A 41 9.13 7.97 -8.48
C HIS A 41 9.09 7.88 -10.01
N ALA A 42 7.89 7.76 -10.58
CA ALA A 42 7.71 7.73 -12.03
C ALA A 42 8.16 9.02 -12.72
N VAL A 43 7.82 10.19 -12.17
CA VAL A 43 8.29 11.49 -12.69
C VAL A 43 9.80 11.61 -12.58
N LYS A 44 10.39 11.22 -11.44
CA LYS A 44 11.86 11.22 -11.23
C LYS A 44 12.58 10.29 -12.21
N ALA A 45 11.95 9.18 -12.61
CA ALA A 45 12.44 8.26 -13.63
C ALA A 45 12.23 8.77 -15.08
N GLY A 46 11.68 9.98 -15.27
CA GLY A 46 11.53 10.61 -16.58
C GLY A 46 10.25 10.23 -17.33
N HIS A 47 9.26 9.64 -16.67
CA HIS A 47 7.96 9.33 -17.28
C HIS A 47 7.00 10.54 -17.23
N GLN A 48 6.09 10.62 -18.20
CA GLN A 48 4.99 11.58 -18.16
C GLN A 48 3.81 10.95 -17.39
N VAL A 49 3.56 11.45 -16.18
CA VAL A 49 2.50 10.91 -15.32
C VAL A 49 1.23 11.75 -15.43
N ARG A 50 0.10 11.06 -15.57
CA ARG A 50 -1.25 11.63 -15.56
C ARG A 50 -2.04 10.96 -14.44
N GLY A 51 -2.60 11.75 -13.52
CA GLY A 51 -3.24 11.24 -12.31
C GLY A 51 -4.71 11.63 -12.22
N LEU A 52 -5.60 10.67 -11.99
CA LEU A 52 -7.02 10.94 -11.77
C LEU A 52 -7.24 11.68 -10.44
N SER A 53 -7.98 12.78 -10.47
CA SER A 53 -8.24 13.65 -9.33
C SER A 53 -9.66 14.18 -9.30
N ARG A 54 -10.30 14.10 -8.13
CA ARG A 54 -11.71 14.49 -7.92
C ARG A 54 -11.89 15.93 -7.47
N SER A 55 -10.81 16.64 -7.11
CA SER A 55 -10.89 17.99 -6.55
C SER A 55 -9.72 18.88 -6.96
N SER A 56 -9.89 20.20 -6.88
CA SER A 56 -8.83 21.19 -7.13
C SER A 56 -7.64 21.02 -6.19
N THR A 57 -7.88 20.68 -4.91
CA THR A 57 -6.83 20.35 -3.96
C THR A 57 -6.02 19.13 -4.40
N GLY A 58 -6.70 18.11 -4.94
CA GLY A 58 -6.03 16.94 -5.51
C GLY A 58 -5.16 17.31 -6.72
N ASP A 59 -5.63 18.22 -7.57
CA ASP A 59 -4.88 18.68 -8.73
C ASP A 59 -3.60 19.40 -8.33
N GLN A 60 -3.68 20.29 -7.33
CA GLN A 60 -2.52 21.00 -6.80
C GLN A 60 -1.47 20.04 -6.25
N LYS A 61 -1.89 18.98 -5.55
CA LYS A 61 -0.99 17.93 -5.06
C LYS A 61 -0.26 17.23 -6.21
N LEU A 62 -0.97 16.88 -7.27
CA LEU A 62 -0.38 16.23 -8.45
C LEU A 62 0.59 17.17 -9.18
N GLN A 63 0.20 18.42 -9.38
CA GLN A 63 1.04 19.42 -10.04
C GLN A 63 2.34 19.68 -9.27
N ALA A 64 2.28 19.73 -7.94
CA ALA A 64 3.44 19.93 -7.08
C ALA A 64 4.54 18.86 -7.25
N ILE A 65 4.17 17.66 -7.71
CA ILE A 65 5.10 16.55 -7.95
C ILE A 65 5.36 16.31 -9.45
N GLY A 66 4.98 17.26 -10.32
CA GLY A 66 5.18 17.15 -11.77
C GLY A 66 4.20 16.21 -12.49
N THR A 67 3.11 15.81 -11.84
CA THR A 67 2.05 14.98 -12.43
C THR A 67 0.96 15.87 -13.03
N ILE A 68 0.47 15.49 -14.22
CA ILE A 68 -0.62 16.19 -14.90
C ILE A 68 -1.97 15.71 -14.32
N PRO A 69 -2.78 16.59 -13.70
CA PRO A 69 -4.08 16.17 -13.17
C PRO A 69 -5.07 15.89 -14.29
N VAL A 70 -5.83 14.82 -14.14
CA VAL A 70 -6.99 14.47 -14.96
C VAL A 70 -8.22 14.53 -14.06
N ARG A 71 -9.12 15.50 -14.31
CA ARG A 71 -10.34 15.64 -13.52
C ARG A 71 -11.27 14.44 -13.75
N GLY A 72 -11.67 13.78 -12.68
CA GLY A 72 -12.65 12.69 -12.69
C GLY A 72 -12.59 11.82 -11.42
N ASP A 73 -13.51 10.88 -11.33
CA ASP A 73 -13.60 9.85 -10.29
C ASP A 73 -13.78 8.45 -10.90
N LEU A 74 -14.02 7.43 -10.07
CA LEU A 74 -14.23 6.05 -10.51
C LEU A 74 -15.49 5.86 -11.37
N SER A 75 -16.41 6.81 -11.40
CA SER A 75 -17.57 6.81 -12.30
C SER A 75 -17.28 7.48 -13.65
N SER A 76 -16.14 8.15 -13.80
CA SER A 76 -15.73 8.86 -15.02
C SER A 76 -15.16 7.89 -16.07
N LEU A 77 -15.95 6.88 -16.45
CA LEU A 77 -15.52 5.73 -17.26
C LEU A 77 -14.95 6.13 -18.62
N GLU A 78 -15.58 7.08 -19.32
CA GLU A 78 -15.09 7.56 -20.62
C GLU A 78 -13.71 8.22 -20.52
N THR A 79 -13.50 9.02 -19.46
CA THR A 79 -12.20 9.61 -19.16
C THR A 79 -11.17 8.53 -18.89
N MET A 80 -11.46 7.55 -18.03
CA MET A 80 -10.54 6.45 -17.75
C MET A 80 -10.19 5.63 -19.02
N CYS A 81 -11.17 5.35 -19.87
CA CYS A 81 -10.96 4.67 -21.15
C CYS A 81 -10.07 5.47 -22.10
N ARG A 82 -10.30 6.78 -22.23
CA ARG A 82 -9.46 7.67 -23.05
C ARG A 82 -8.04 7.75 -22.53
N GLU A 83 -7.85 7.94 -21.23
CA GLU A 83 -6.52 8.03 -20.63
C GLU A 83 -5.76 6.70 -20.72
N SER A 84 -6.44 5.58 -20.47
CA SER A 84 -5.86 4.24 -20.62
C SER A 84 -5.40 3.97 -22.05
N ARG A 85 -6.23 4.26 -23.06
CA ARG A 85 -5.87 4.11 -24.48
C ARG A 85 -4.59 4.87 -24.86
N ASN A 86 -4.39 6.04 -24.25
CA ASN A 86 -3.26 6.92 -24.52
C ASN A 86 -2.05 6.66 -23.61
N ALA A 87 -2.17 5.79 -22.61
CA ALA A 87 -1.07 5.44 -21.73
C ALA A 87 -0.24 4.30 -22.32
N ASP A 88 1.01 4.20 -21.87
CA ASP A 88 1.89 3.05 -22.11
C ASP A 88 1.89 2.12 -20.89
N VAL A 89 1.57 2.65 -19.70
CA VAL A 89 1.36 1.91 -18.45
C VAL A 89 0.13 2.47 -17.73
N VAL A 90 -0.73 1.60 -17.20
CA VAL A 90 -1.88 1.99 -16.38
C VAL A 90 -1.76 1.38 -14.98
N MET A 91 -2.00 2.18 -13.95
CA MET A 91 -1.97 1.73 -12.55
C MET A 91 -3.27 2.11 -11.85
N HIS A 92 -3.99 1.12 -11.36
CA HIS A 92 -5.26 1.27 -10.67
C HIS A 92 -5.07 1.08 -9.16
N LEU A 93 -4.98 2.19 -8.42
CA LEU A 93 -4.86 2.22 -6.96
C LEU A 93 -6.11 2.77 -6.26
N ALA A 94 -7.04 3.35 -7.01
CA ALA A 94 -8.24 3.93 -6.42
C ALA A 94 -9.17 2.84 -5.87
N TRP A 95 -9.58 3.00 -4.63
CA TRP A 95 -10.61 2.18 -4.00
C TRP A 95 -11.59 3.07 -3.23
N ILE A 96 -12.86 2.67 -3.16
CA ILE A 96 -13.87 3.37 -2.37
C ILE A 96 -13.74 2.96 -0.90
N HIS A 97 -13.25 3.87 -0.07
CA HIS A 97 -13.13 3.70 1.38
C HIS A 97 -14.35 4.27 2.13
N ASP A 98 -15.56 4.02 1.59
CA ASP A 98 -16.82 4.34 2.25
C ASP A 98 -17.37 3.07 2.92
N PHE A 99 -17.15 2.94 4.22
CA PHE A 99 -17.58 1.78 5.00
C PHE A 99 -19.09 1.77 5.28
N GLN A 100 -19.84 2.80 4.86
CA GLN A 100 -21.30 2.84 4.93
C GLN A 100 -21.95 2.40 3.62
N MET A 101 -21.20 2.38 2.51
CA MET A 101 -21.68 1.93 1.22
C MET A 101 -21.85 0.41 1.20
N ASP A 102 -22.89 -0.06 0.51
CA ASP A 102 -23.04 -1.49 0.25
C ASP A 102 -21.82 -1.98 -0.55
N TYR A 103 -21.24 -3.09 -0.10
CA TYR A 103 -20.03 -3.61 -0.70
C TYR A 103 -20.27 -4.10 -2.14
N ASP A 104 -21.47 -4.59 -2.44
CA ASP A 104 -21.79 -5.04 -3.81
C ASP A 104 -21.79 -3.85 -4.78
N GLU A 105 -22.18 -2.66 -4.30
CA GLU A 105 -22.06 -1.41 -5.05
C GLU A 105 -20.59 -0.97 -5.21
N VAL A 106 -19.76 -1.10 -4.17
CA VAL A 106 -18.31 -0.88 -4.27
C VAL A 106 -17.69 -1.79 -5.33
N LEU A 107 -18.02 -3.09 -5.34
CA LEU A 107 -17.58 -4.03 -6.36
C LEU A 107 -18.05 -3.66 -7.74
N ARG A 108 -19.31 -3.24 -7.88
CA ARG A 108 -19.88 -2.84 -9.18
C ARG A 108 -19.13 -1.65 -9.76
N ILE A 109 -18.82 -0.64 -8.94
CA ILE A 109 -18.06 0.53 -9.37
C ILE A 109 -16.61 0.15 -9.72
N ASP A 110 -15.95 -0.67 -8.90
CA ASP A 110 -14.59 -1.14 -9.15
C ASP A 110 -14.51 -1.93 -10.48
N LYS A 111 -15.40 -2.90 -10.68
CA LYS A 111 -15.49 -3.68 -11.93
C LYS A 111 -15.72 -2.80 -13.15
N ALA A 112 -16.60 -1.80 -13.05
CA ALA A 112 -16.84 -0.87 -14.15
C ALA A 112 -15.60 0.00 -14.45
N ALA A 113 -14.88 0.43 -13.42
CA ALA A 113 -13.64 1.18 -13.57
C ALA A 113 -12.54 0.32 -14.21
N VAL A 114 -12.32 -0.90 -13.71
CA VAL A 114 -11.36 -1.85 -14.29
C VAL A 114 -11.70 -2.14 -15.74
N ALA A 115 -12.97 -2.39 -16.08
CA ALA A 115 -13.40 -2.59 -17.46
C ALA A 115 -13.07 -1.39 -18.37
N ALA A 116 -13.34 -0.17 -17.90
CA ALA A 116 -13.01 1.04 -18.65
C ALA A 116 -11.49 1.21 -18.88
N LEU A 117 -10.67 0.79 -17.92
CA LEU A 117 -9.20 0.82 -18.03
C LEU A 117 -8.68 -0.33 -18.93
N ALA A 118 -9.25 -1.52 -18.83
CA ALA A 118 -8.75 -2.73 -19.45
C ALA A 118 -9.15 -2.87 -20.92
N GLU A 119 -10.39 -2.49 -21.29
CA GLU A 119 -10.91 -2.61 -22.65
C GLU A 119 -9.99 -2.03 -23.74
N PRO A 120 -9.46 -0.80 -23.64
CA PRO A 120 -8.57 -0.25 -24.66
C PRO A 120 -7.16 -0.89 -24.69
N LEU A 121 -6.81 -1.75 -23.73
CA LEU A 121 -5.50 -2.38 -23.63
C LEU A 121 -5.45 -3.81 -24.19
N LYS A 122 -6.60 -4.41 -24.56
CA LYS A 122 -6.66 -5.75 -25.15
C LYS A 122 -5.70 -5.89 -26.33
N GLY A 123 -4.85 -6.91 -26.30
CA GLY A 123 -3.89 -7.22 -27.36
C GLY A 123 -2.72 -6.25 -27.49
N THR A 124 -2.65 -5.18 -26.69
CA THR A 124 -1.58 -4.16 -26.80
C THR A 124 -0.29 -4.53 -26.06
N GLN A 125 -0.34 -5.52 -25.17
CA GLN A 125 0.73 -5.89 -24.22
C GLN A 125 1.16 -4.78 -23.25
N LYS A 126 0.46 -3.63 -23.23
CA LYS A 126 0.66 -2.56 -22.25
C LYS A 126 0.15 -3.02 -20.87
N PRO A 127 0.93 -2.86 -19.80
CA PRO A 127 0.56 -3.36 -18.48
C PRO A 127 -0.55 -2.53 -17.83
N LEU A 128 -1.50 -3.23 -17.19
CA LEU A 128 -2.47 -2.69 -16.25
C LEU A 128 -2.20 -3.28 -14.87
N LEU A 129 -1.71 -2.46 -13.94
CA LEU A 129 -1.45 -2.87 -12.57
C LEU A 129 -2.70 -2.63 -11.73
N TYR A 130 -3.21 -3.67 -11.08
CA TYR A 130 -4.34 -3.61 -10.16
C TYR A 130 -3.86 -3.76 -8.72
N THR A 131 -4.37 -2.90 -7.83
CA THR A 131 -3.97 -2.92 -6.42
C THR A 131 -4.94 -3.75 -5.60
N SER A 132 -4.40 -4.76 -4.94
CA SER A 132 -5.13 -5.58 -3.98
C SER A 132 -4.44 -5.54 -2.61
N VAL A 133 -4.83 -6.41 -1.68
CA VAL A 133 -4.28 -6.47 -0.33
C VAL A 133 -3.84 -7.89 0.04
N THR A 134 -2.83 -8.02 0.89
CA THR A 134 -2.29 -9.34 1.28
C THR A 134 -3.16 -10.09 2.28
N SER A 135 -4.10 -9.41 2.94
CA SER A 135 -4.97 -9.99 3.97
C SER A 135 -6.11 -10.85 3.40
N LEU A 136 -6.01 -11.28 2.14
CA LEU A 136 -7.05 -12.06 1.45
C LEU A 136 -6.81 -13.57 1.49
N VAL A 137 -5.67 -14.01 2.02
CA VAL A 137 -5.31 -15.43 2.16
C VAL A 137 -5.28 -15.85 3.63
N GLN A 138 -5.57 -17.13 3.87
CA GLN A 138 -5.53 -17.75 5.19
C GLN A 138 -4.11 -17.68 5.76
N PRO A 139 -3.95 -17.36 7.05
CA PRO A 139 -2.67 -17.53 7.72
C PRO A 139 -2.19 -18.98 7.60
N ASP A 140 -0.87 -19.16 7.50
CA ASP A 140 -0.29 -20.49 7.54
C ASP A 140 -0.61 -21.15 8.91
N PRO A 141 -1.15 -22.38 8.93
CA PRO A 141 -1.58 -23.03 10.18
C PRO A 141 -0.41 -23.35 11.14
N ASN A 142 0.83 -23.31 10.66
CA ASN A 142 2.04 -23.51 11.47
C ASN A 142 2.76 -22.19 11.79
N GLY A 143 2.17 -21.03 11.46
CA GLY A 143 2.76 -19.71 11.70
C GLY A 143 3.84 -19.30 10.69
N GLY A 144 3.93 -19.99 9.55
CA GLY A 144 4.83 -19.66 8.45
C GLY A 144 4.44 -18.39 7.68
N GLU A 145 5.25 -18.05 6.67
CA GLU A 145 4.86 -17.05 5.67
C GLU A 145 3.88 -17.65 4.66
N THR A 146 3.01 -16.82 4.09
CA THR A 146 2.08 -17.19 3.03
C THR A 146 2.54 -16.67 1.67
N MET A 147 2.31 -17.47 0.62
CA MET A 147 2.59 -17.11 -0.77
C MET A 147 1.29 -16.63 -1.46
N GLU A 148 1.39 -16.12 -2.68
CA GLU A 148 0.23 -15.58 -3.42
C GLU A 148 -0.85 -16.62 -3.73
N ASP A 149 -0.48 -17.91 -3.78
CA ASP A 149 -1.32 -19.08 -4.04
C ASP A 149 -1.89 -19.74 -2.77
N ALA A 150 -1.65 -19.16 -1.59
CA ALA A 150 -2.21 -19.65 -0.34
C ALA A 150 -3.76 -19.64 -0.38
N PRO A 151 -4.43 -20.57 0.33
CA PRO A 151 -5.89 -20.65 0.35
C PRO A 151 -6.54 -19.32 0.74
N GLU A 152 -7.65 -18.98 0.11
CA GLU A 152 -8.33 -17.71 0.36
C GLU A 152 -9.03 -17.71 1.72
N VAL A 153 -9.10 -16.55 2.38
CA VAL A 153 -9.93 -16.42 3.58
C VAL A 153 -11.39 -16.47 3.17
N GLU A 154 -12.14 -17.40 3.73
CA GLU A 154 -13.61 -17.39 3.70
C GLU A 154 -14.13 -16.37 4.71
N ASN A 155 -13.97 -15.07 4.42
CA ASN A 155 -14.46 -13.99 5.27
C ASN A 155 -15.33 -13.02 4.47
N PRO A 156 -16.64 -12.90 4.80
CA PRO A 156 -17.55 -11.94 4.18
C PRO A 156 -17.17 -10.46 4.35
N LEU A 157 -16.15 -10.12 5.13
CA LEU A 157 -15.57 -8.77 5.27
C LEU A 157 -14.35 -8.56 4.37
N LEU A 158 -13.72 -9.64 3.88
CA LEU A 158 -12.55 -9.62 2.99
C LEU A 158 -12.96 -9.82 1.53
N ARG A 159 -14.06 -9.18 1.14
CA ARG A 159 -14.68 -9.30 -0.19
C ARG A 159 -13.84 -8.71 -1.33
N ARG A 160 -12.64 -8.17 -1.06
CA ARG A 160 -11.72 -7.66 -2.10
C ARG A 160 -11.18 -8.78 -2.97
N MET A 161 -11.21 -10.02 -2.50
CA MET A 161 -10.86 -11.18 -3.34
C MET A 161 -11.78 -11.32 -4.56
N ALA A 162 -13.07 -11.01 -4.43
CA ALA A 162 -14.00 -11.02 -5.57
C ALA A 162 -13.68 -9.93 -6.61
N ALA A 163 -13.13 -8.79 -6.17
CA ALA A 163 -12.67 -7.72 -7.05
C ALA A 163 -11.37 -8.12 -7.78
N GLU A 164 -10.40 -8.68 -7.04
CA GLU A 164 -9.14 -9.17 -7.59
C GLU A 164 -9.35 -10.25 -8.65
N ARG A 165 -10.20 -11.26 -8.37
CA ARG A 165 -10.55 -12.31 -9.34
C ARG A 165 -11.19 -11.73 -10.60
N ALA A 166 -12.17 -10.82 -10.44
CA ALA A 166 -12.82 -10.18 -11.58
C ALA A 166 -11.87 -9.29 -12.39
N ALA A 167 -10.85 -8.71 -11.76
CA ALA A 167 -9.78 -8.01 -12.47
C ALA A 167 -8.91 -9.01 -13.26
N LEU A 168 -8.49 -10.12 -12.64
CA LEU A 168 -7.66 -11.14 -13.27
C LEU A 168 -8.32 -11.82 -14.49
N GLU A 169 -9.64 -11.90 -14.57
CA GLU A 169 -10.37 -12.37 -15.77
C GLU A 169 -10.00 -11.59 -17.05
N TRP A 170 -9.54 -10.34 -16.94
CA TRP A 170 -9.09 -9.58 -18.11
C TRP A 170 -7.77 -10.10 -18.70
N ALA A 171 -6.97 -10.86 -17.93
CA ALA A 171 -5.79 -11.52 -18.46
C ALA A 171 -6.16 -12.55 -19.54
N ASP A 172 -7.22 -13.32 -19.32
CA ASP A 172 -7.77 -14.28 -20.28
C ASP A 172 -8.35 -13.59 -21.53
N LEU A 173 -8.73 -12.31 -21.41
CA LEU A 173 -9.20 -11.47 -22.50
C LEU A 173 -8.06 -10.73 -23.24
N GLY A 174 -6.80 -11.09 -22.97
CA GLY A 174 -5.64 -10.56 -23.69
C GLY A 174 -5.14 -9.20 -23.17
N VAL A 175 -5.49 -8.82 -21.95
CA VAL A 175 -4.91 -7.65 -21.25
C VAL A 175 -3.72 -8.13 -20.43
N ARG A 176 -2.59 -7.41 -20.47
CA ARG A 176 -1.46 -7.67 -19.56
C ARG A 176 -1.78 -7.09 -18.17
N LEU A 177 -2.74 -7.71 -17.48
CA LEU A 177 -3.12 -7.32 -16.13
C LEU A 177 -2.22 -7.99 -15.10
N VAL A 178 -1.77 -7.23 -14.11
CA VAL A 178 -0.87 -7.67 -13.03
C VAL A 178 -1.46 -7.19 -11.71
N VAL A 179 -1.55 -8.06 -10.71
CA VAL A 179 -2.02 -7.68 -9.37
C VAL A 179 -0.83 -7.45 -8.44
N ILE A 180 -0.85 -6.33 -7.72
CA ILE A 180 0.06 -6.05 -6.60
C ILE A 180 -0.75 -6.03 -5.31
N ARG A 181 -0.52 -7.01 -4.42
CA ARG A 181 -1.10 -7.06 -3.08
C ARG A 181 -0.24 -6.27 -2.11
N LEU A 182 -0.78 -5.16 -1.61
CA LEU A 182 -0.11 -4.35 -0.58
C LEU A 182 -0.46 -4.83 0.84
N PRO A 183 0.49 -4.73 1.79
CA PRO A 183 0.25 -5.19 3.15
C PRO A 183 -0.68 -4.27 3.95
N PRO A 184 -1.18 -4.72 5.11
CA PRO A 184 -1.96 -3.87 6.02
C PRO A 184 -1.25 -2.57 6.37
N TYR A 185 0.09 -2.58 6.45
CA TYR A 185 0.90 -1.42 6.76
C TYR A 185 1.85 -1.05 5.61
N VAL A 186 1.37 -0.20 4.71
CA VAL A 186 2.27 0.64 3.89
C VAL A 186 2.65 1.85 4.74
N TYR A 187 3.93 2.01 5.06
CA TYR A 187 4.44 3.04 5.99
C TYR A 187 5.53 3.92 5.36
N GLY A 188 6.07 4.87 6.13
CA GLY A 188 7.12 5.78 5.72
C GLY A 188 6.65 7.21 5.50
N ARG A 189 7.58 8.15 5.33
CA ARG A 189 7.32 9.56 5.00
C ARG A 189 6.23 10.24 5.85
N SER A 190 6.08 9.80 7.10
CA SER A 190 5.09 10.28 8.07
C SER A 190 3.63 10.05 7.66
N GLY A 191 3.37 9.30 6.59
CA GLY A 191 2.04 9.05 6.04
C GLY A 191 1.42 7.75 6.56
N SER A 192 0.66 7.05 5.72
CA SER A 192 -0.24 5.94 6.13
C SER A 192 -1.47 6.40 6.91
N VAL A 193 -2.46 5.52 7.04
CA VAL A 193 -3.68 5.76 7.83
C VAL A 193 -3.54 5.18 9.22
N PHE A 194 -3.09 3.93 9.33
CA PHE A 194 -3.15 3.17 10.56
C PHE A 194 -2.06 3.55 11.58
N LEU A 195 -0.81 3.73 11.16
CA LEU A 195 0.26 4.13 12.09
C LEU A 195 0.01 5.50 12.73
N PRO A 196 -0.32 6.58 11.98
CA PRO A 196 -0.68 7.86 12.61
C PRO A 196 -1.88 7.75 13.55
N MET A 197 -2.88 6.93 13.21
CA MET A 197 -4.04 6.69 14.07
C MET A 197 -3.65 5.99 15.39
N LEU A 198 -2.80 4.96 15.34
CA LEU A 198 -2.31 4.27 16.55
C LEU A 198 -1.44 5.20 17.42
N ILE A 199 -0.58 6.03 16.80
CA ILE A 199 0.19 7.07 17.50
C ILE A 199 -0.76 8.07 18.16
N GLN A 200 -1.80 8.51 17.45
CA GLN A 200 -2.80 9.43 17.99
C GLN A 200 -3.54 8.81 19.19
N GLN A 201 -3.94 7.53 19.13
CA GLN A 201 -4.53 6.83 20.27
C GLN A 201 -3.56 6.76 21.45
N ALA A 202 -2.28 6.45 21.20
CA ALA A 202 -1.27 6.41 22.24
C ALA A 202 -1.08 7.77 22.93
N VAL A 203 -1.10 8.86 22.16
CA VAL A 203 -1.01 10.23 22.69
C VAL A 203 -2.27 10.60 23.49
N LYS A 204 -3.46 10.31 22.95
CA LYS A 204 -4.76 10.58 23.58
C LYS A 204 -4.88 9.89 24.95
N HIS A 205 -4.52 8.61 25.00
CA HIS A 205 -4.65 7.80 26.22
C HIS A 205 -3.39 7.79 27.09
N ARG A 206 -2.30 8.44 26.66
CA ARG A 206 -1.00 8.47 27.33
C ARG A 206 -0.44 7.08 27.63
N ARG A 207 -0.76 6.11 26.78
CA ARG A 207 -0.27 4.74 26.77
C ARG A 207 -0.48 4.16 25.38
N SER A 208 0.52 3.48 24.85
CA SER A 208 0.40 2.67 23.64
C SER A 208 -0.10 1.29 24.07
N ILE A 209 -1.26 0.83 23.60
CA ILE A 209 -1.83 -0.44 24.06
C ILE A 209 -1.64 -1.54 23.01
N TYR A 210 -1.67 -2.80 23.45
CA TYR A 210 -1.82 -3.96 22.57
C TYR A 210 -2.76 -5.01 23.23
N PRO A 211 -3.67 -5.64 22.48
CA PRO A 211 -4.58 -6.64 23.05
C PRO A 211 -3.85 -7.93 23.46
N GLU A 212 -4.18 -8.45 24.63
CA GLU A 212 -3.70 -9.72 25.16
C GLU A 212 -2.16 -9.80 25.12
N ALA A 213 -1.59 -10.89 24.61
CA ALA A 213 -0.15 -11.05 24.45
C ALA A 213 0.45 -10.20 23.31
N GLY A 214 -0.37 -9.73 22.37
CA GLY A 214 0.09 -8.97 21.19
C GLY A 214 1.02 -9.74 20.24
N ASN A 215 0.91 -11.08 20.21
CA ASN A 215 1.77 -11.96 19.40
C ASN A 215 1.34 -12.11 17.94
N VAL A 216 0.21 -11.51 17.54
CA VAL A 216 -0.25 -11.53 16.14
C VAL A 216 0.78 -10.82 15.28
N HIS A 217 1.22 -11.46 14.19
CA HIS A 217 2.13 -10.84 13.24
C HIS A 217 1.37 -10.07 12.17
N THR A 218 2.01 -9.00 11.72
CA THR A 218 1.58 -8.27 10.54
C THR A 218 2.70 -8.17 9.53
N THR A 219 2.31 -7.76 8.34
CA THR A 219 3.21 -7.52 7.22
C THR A 219 3.26 -6.02 6.95
N ASP A 220 4.43 -5.54 6.52
CA ASP A 220 4.68 -4.13 6.25
C ASP A 220 5.56 -3.91 5.02
N VAL A 221 5.44 -2.71 4.42
CA VAL A 221 6.32 -2.25 3.34
C VAL A 221 6.49 -0.73 3.41
N HIS A 222 7.71 -0.25 3.21
CA HIS A 222 7.93 1.19 3.07
C HIS A 222 7.34 1.68 1.73
N VAL A 223 6.73 2.85 1.71
CA VAL A 223 6.00 3.37 0.53
C VAL A 223 6.90 3.58 -0.69
N ASP A 224 8.18 3.95 -0.48
CA ASP A 224 9.16 4.05 -1.57
C ASP A 224 9.56 2.67 -2.12
N ASP A 225 9.62 1.63 -1.28
CA ASP A 225 9.83 0.25 -1.73
C ASP A 225 8.64 -0.26 -2.55
N ALA A 226 7.41 0.04 -2.11
CA ALA A 226 6.20 -0.24 -2.86
C ALA A 226 6.23 0.49 -4.21
N ALA A 227 6.61 1.77 -4.26
CA ALA A 227 6.67 2.52 -5.52
C ALA A 227 7.63 1.88 -6.54
N ARG A 228 8.80 1.43 -6.08
CA ARG A 228 9.75 0.69 -6.92
C ARG A 228 9.20 -0.62 -7.44
N LEU A 229 8.43 -1.36 -6.62
CA LEU A 229 7.77 -2.59 -7.06
C LEU A 229 6.79 -2.33 -8.20
N TYR A 230 5.97 -1.29 -8.13
CA TYR A 230 5.01 -0.97 -9.20
C TYR A 230 5.71 -0.70 -10.53
N LEU A 231 6.82 0.04 -10.50
CA LEU A 231 7.58 0.33 -11.72
C LEU A 231 8.26 -0.94 -12.29
N LEU A 232 8.85 -1.76 -11.43
CA LEU A 232 9.43 -3.05 -11.85
C LEU A 232 8.38 -4.03 -12.39
N ALA A 233 7.19 -4.08 -11.77
CA ALA A 233 6.10 -4.93 -12.23
C ALA A 233 5.56 -4.47 -13.59
N ALA A 234 5.39 -3.16 -13.79
CA ALA A 234 5.00 -2.61 -15.08
C ALA A 234 5.99 -3.00 -16.19
N GLU A 235 7.27 -3.02 -15.88
CA GLU A 235 8.30 -3.41 -16.83
C GLU A 235 8.31 -4.93 -17.09
N LYS A 236 8.36 -5.75 -16.03
CA LYS A 236 8.80 -7.14 -16.14
C LYS A 236 7.71 -8.20 -15.95
N ALA A 237 6.61 -7.88 -15.28
CA ALA A 237 5.61 -8.89 -14.91
C ALA A 237 4.85 -9.45 -16.13
N ALA A 238 4.61 -10.75 -16.16
CA ALA A 238 3.76 -11.37 -17.17
C ALA A 238 2.26 -11.10 -16.89
N ALA A 239 1.42 -11.28 -17.89
CA ALA A 239 -0.03 -11.17 -17.74
C ALA A 239 -0.56 -12.23 -16.76
N GLY A 240 -1.52 -11.85 -15.91
CA GLY A 240 -2.15 -12.73 -14.93
C GLY A 240 -1.34 -12.94 -13.64
N GLU A 241 -0.15 -12.34 -13.52
CA GLU A 241 0.68 -12.49 -12.34
C GLU A 241 0.14 -11.71 -11.14
N VAL A 242 0.30 -12.31 -9.95
CA VAL A 242 0.01 -11.71 -8.65
C VAL A 242 1.31 -11.65 -7.84
N PHE A 243 1.57 -10.51 -7.20
CA PHE A 243 2.74 -10.30 -6.34
C PHE A 243 2.37 -9.69 -5.00
N ASN A 244 2.92 -10.22 -3.91
CA ASN A 244 2.92 -9.60 -2.59
C ASN A 244 4.02 -8.53 -2.51
N GLY A 245 3.62 -7.28 -2.32
CA GLY A 245 4.53 -6.15 -2.17
C GLY A 245 4.93 -5.88 -0.72
N THR A 246 5.69 -6.81 -0.13
CA THR A 246 5.96 -6.86 1.31
C THR A 246 7.46 -6.86 1.61
N ALA A 247 7.87 -6.18 2.69
CA ALA A 247 9.28 -6.10 3.12
C ALA A 247 9.51 -6.79 4.47
N GLY A 248 8.61 -6.59 5.44
CA GLY A 248 8.64 -7.24 6.76
C GLY A 248 7.43 -8.16 6.95
N THR A 249 7.64 -9.34 7.52
CA THR A 249 6.58 -10.35 7.78
C THR A 249 6.54 -10.82 9.25
N THR A 250 7.40 -10.26 10.11
CA THR A 250 7.62 -10.75 11.47
C THR A 250 7.28 -9.74 12.55
N THR A 251 6.79 -8.56 12.19
CA THR A 251 6.46 -7.52 13.18
C THR A 251 5.21 -7.93 13.95
N THR A 252 5.29 -8.02 15.27
CA THR A 252 4.11 -8.28 16.10
C THR A 252 3.40 -6.99 16.51
N VAL A 253 2.10 -7.10 16.83
CA VAL A 253 1.31 -5.97 17.37
C VAL A 253 1.97 -5.42 18.64
N ARG A 254 2.49 -6.28 19.50
CA ARG A 254 3.24 -5.88 20.71
C ARG A 254 4.48 -5.06 20.35
N GLN A 255 5.31 -5.54 19.42
CA GLN A 255 6.52 -4.81 19.00
C GLN A 255 6.17 -3.45 18.39
N MET A 256 5.09 -3.37 17.62
CA MET A 256 4.58 -2.12 17.06
C MET A 256 4.15 -1.15 18.18
N ALA A 257 3.38 -1.62 19.15
CA ALA A 257 2.96 -0.81 20.29
C ALA A 257 4.14 -0.33 21.15
N GLU A 258 5.15 -1.18 21.36
CA GLU A 258 6.41 -0.85 22.03
C GLU A 258 7.25 0.17 21.25
N ALA A 259 7.28 0.11 19.92
CA ALA A 259 7.91 1.15 19.10
C ALA A 259 7.19 2.49 19.22
N ILE A 260 5.85 2.51 19.13
CA ILE A 260 5.04 3.72 19.33
C ILE A 260 5.23 4.29 20.74
N ALA A 261 5.33 3.44 21.76
CA ALA A 261 5.61 3.83 23.14
C ALA A 261 6.96 4.59 23.24
N LYS A 262 8.01 4.06 22.62
CA LYS A 262 9.32 4.74 22.56
C LYS A 262 9.23 6.11 21.88
N THR A 263 8.55 6.20 20.73
CA THR A 263 8.42 7.44 19.95
C THR A 263 7.61 8.51 20.70
N THR A 264 6.55 8.10 21.40
CA THR A 264 5.66 9.02 22.12
C THR A 264 6.17 9.37 23.53
N GLY A 265 7.01 8.52 24.12
CA GLY A 265 7.45 8.60 25.51
C GLY A 265 6.42 8.10 26.53
N TYR A 266 5.38 7.41 26.07
CA TYR A 266 4.35 6.79 26.93
C TYR A 266 4.60 5.28 27.07
N PRO A 267 4.08 4.62 28.13
CA PRO A 267 4.29 3.18 28.30
C PRO A 267 3.55 2.35 27.25
N ALA A 268 4.10 1.18 26.91
CA ALA A 268 3.38 0.11 26.23
C ALA A 268 2.63 -0.75 27.25
N VAL A 269 1.35 -1.03 27.04
CA VAL A 269 0.50 -1.72 28.01
C VAL A 269 -0.31 -2.82 27.33
N SER A 270 -0.21 -4.05 27.85
CA SER A 270 -1.13 -5.14 27.52
C SER A 270 -2.49 -4.86 28.16
N VAL A 271 -3.56 -5.00 27.37
CA VAL A 271 -4.95 -4.84 27.82
C VAL A 271 -5.79 -6.02 27.38
N SER A 272 -6.95 -6.24 28.01
CA SER A 272 -7.91 -7.22 27.49
C SER A 272 -8.47 -6.77 26.14
N ARG A 273 -8.97 -7.72 25.35
CA ARG A 273 -9.69 -7.39 24.10
C ARG A 273 -10.84 -6.40 24.35
N ASP A 274 -11.61 -6.59 25.42
CA ASP A 274 -12.77 -5.73 25.73
C ASP A 274 -12.33 -4.29 26.02
N GLU A 275 -11.25 -4.11 26.79
CA GLU A 275 -10.67 -2.78 27.03
C GLU A 275 -10.13 -2.17 25.73
N ALA A 276 -9.50 -2.97 24.86
CA ALA A 276 -9.06 -2.49 23.55
C ALA A 276 -10.24 -2.03 22.68
N VAL A 277 -11.37 -2.75 22.69
CA VAL A 277 -12.58 -2.38 21.95
C VAL A 277 -13.19 -1.09 22.49
N GLU A 278 -13.20 -0.89 23.81
CA GLU A 278 -13.67 0.35 24.42
C GLU A 278 -12.84 1.56 23.97
N LEU A 279 -11.51 1.39 23.84
CA LEU A 279 -10.59 2.48 23.50
C LEU A 279 -10.50 2.75 22.00
N TRP A 280 -10.50 1.70 21.19
CA TRP A 280 -10.21 1.77 19.75
C TRP A 280 -11.41 1.51 18.85
N GLY A 281 -12.49 0.94 19.40
CA GLY A 281 -13.60 0.41 18.64
C GLY A 281 -13.31 -0.96 18.02
N GLU A 282 -14.40 -1.66 17.70
CA GLU A 282 -14.39 -3.04 17.18
C GLU A 282 -13.58 -3.18 15.88
N PHE A 283 -13.68 -2.20 14.97
CA PHE A 283 -12.99 -2.21 13.69
C PHE A 283 -11.46 -2.27 13.85
N LEU A 284 -10.89 -1.39 14.67
CA LEU A 284 -9.44 -1.31 14.80
C LEU A 284 -8.88 -2.53 15.55
N VAL A 285 -9.58 -3.02 16.59
CA VAL A 285 -9.19 -4.25 17.29
C VAL A 285 -9.19 -5.44 16.34
N ASN A 286 -10.23 -5.60 15.52
CA ASN A 286 -10.29 -6.68 14.54
C ASN A 286 -9.19 -6.53 13.48
N PHE A 287 -8.90 -5.31 13.01
CA PHE A 287 -7.84 -5.04 12.05
C PHE A 287 -6.44 -5.41 12.58
N VAL A 288 -6.08 -4.96 13.78
CA VAL A 288 -4.75 -5.30 14.36
C VAL A 288 -4.62 -6.77 14.71
N SER A 289 -5.74 -7.48 14.86
CA SER A 289 -5.77 -8.92 15.18
C SER A 289 -5.70 -9.83 13.93
N ILE A 290 -5.57 -9.25 12.73
CA ILE A 290 -5.39 -10.04 11.49
C ILE A 290 -3.94 -10.54 11.43
N GLU A 291 -3.76 -11.84 11.59
CA GLU A 291 -2.48 -12.50 11.30
C GLU A 291 -2.17 -12.38 9.80
N ASN A 292 -1.07 -11.72 9.45
CA ASN A 292 -0.66 -11.55 8.07
C ASN A 292 0.86 -11.64 7.93
N ARG A 293 1.33 -12.63 7.16
CA ARG A 293 2.75 -12.93 6.95
C ARG A 293 3.04 -13.18 5.47
N ALA A 294 2.59 -12.28 4.61
CA ALA A 294 2.66 -12.48 3.15
C ALA A 294 4.10 -12.29 2.65
N SER A 295 4.69 -13.35 2.09
CA SER A 295 6.06 -13.35 1.58
C SER A 295 6.14 -12.66 0.22
N SER A 296 7.18 -11.87 -0.01
CA SER A 296 7.48 -11.24 -1.30
C SER A 296 8.46 -12.03 -2.16
N ARG A 297 8.78 -13.27 -1.79
CA ARG A 297 9.79 -14.10 -2.47
C ARG A 297 9.61 -14.12 -3.99
N LYS A 298 8.37 -14.28 -4.46
CA LYS A 298 8.03 -14.28 -5.89
C LYS A 298 8.40 -12.97 -6.59
N ALA A 299 8.08 -11.83 -5.98
CA ALA A 299 8.44 -10.51 -6.53
C ALA A 299 9.97 -10.31 -6.56
N GLN A 300 10.67 -10.80 -5.53
CA GLN A 300 12.13 -10.72 -5.49
C GLN A 300 12.79 -11.60 -6.56
N GLU A 301 12.32 -12.83 -6.73
CA GLU A 301 12.88 -13.78 -7.69
C GLU A 301 12.57 -13.40 -9.14
N GLN A 302 11.33 -13.03 -9.45
CA GLN A 302 10.89 -12.81 -10.83
C GLN A 302 11.12 -11.38 -11.33
N LEU A 303 10.97 -10.37 -10.47
CA LEU A 303 11.10 -8.96 -10.86
C LEU A 303 12.48 -8.38 -10.51
N GLY A 304 13.25 -9.07 -9.67
CA GLY A 304 14.47 -8.54 -9.08
C GLY A 304 14.21 -7.45 -8.05
N TRP A 305 12.99 -7.35 -7.51
CA TRP A 305 12.66 -6.38 -6.48
C TRP A 305 13.47 -6.67 -5.20
N ARG A 306 14.06 -5.63 -4.60
CA ARG A 306 14.82 -5.74 -3.36
C ARG A 306 14.40 -4.59 -2.46
N PRO A 307 13.50 -4.82 -1.49
CA PRO A 307 13.15 -3.77 -0.54
C PRO A 307 14.39 -3.39 0.28
N GLY A 308 14.60 -2.09 0.48
CA GLY A 308 15.84 -1.57 1.05
C GLY A 308 15.68 -0.40 2.01
N GLU A 309 14.45 0.07 2.23
CA GLU A 309 14.19 1.13 3.20
C GLU A 309 14.27 0.60 4.64
N ALA A 310 14.34 1.53 5.61
CA ALA A 310 14.33 1.18 7.03
C ALA A 310 13.05 0.43 7.41
N SER A 311 13.16 -0.54 8.33
CA SER A 311 12.00 -1.31 8.80
C SER A 311 10.95 -0.43 9.49
N MET A 312 9.71 -0.91 9.56
CA MET A 312 8.60 -0.16 10.17
C MET A 312 8.90 0.24 11.62
N LEU A 313 9.48 -0.68 12.40
CA LEU A 313 9.85 -0.42 13.79
C LEU A 313 10.98 0.62 13.89
N ALA A 314 11.95 0.60 12.98
CA ALA A 314 13.02 1.60 12.94
C ALA A 314 12.46 2.98 12.52
N ASP A 315 11.62 3.04 11.49
CA ASP A 315 11.01 4.30 11.03
C ASP A 315 10.07 4.91 12.08
N LEU A 316 9.39 4.07 12.88
CA LEU A 316 8.61 4.54 14.04
C LEU A 316 9.48 5.24 15.08
N VAL A 317 10.63 4.65 15.44
CA VAL A 317 11.45 5.11 16.57
C VAL A 317 12.42 6.22 16.18
N GLU A 318 12.98 6.15 14.97
CA GLU A 318 14.09 7.02 14.54
C GLU A 318 13.79 7.79 13.25
N GLY A 319 12.74 7.38 12.52
CA GLY A 319 12.44 7.90 11.19
C GLY A 319 11.25 8.85 11.16
N SER A 320 10.44 8.68 10.13
CA SER A 320 9.46 9.66 9.68
C SER A 320 8.34 9.91 10.69
N TYR A 321 8.01 8.95 11.54
CA TYR A 321 6.91 9.08 12.51
C TYR A 321 7.29 9.81 13.80
N VAL A 322 8.57 10.06 14.05
CA VAL A 322 9.03 10.83 15.21
C VAL A 322 8.42 12.23 15.22
N GLU A 323 8.42 12.90 14.07
CA GLU A 323 7.84 14.23 13.94
C GLU A 323 6.31 14.21 14.02
N THR A 324 5.68 13.16 13.47
CA THR A 324 4.23 12.94 13.64
C THR A 324 3.85 12.84 15.11
N ALA A 325 4.60 12.06 15.90
CA ALA A 325 4.34 11.91 17.33
C ALA A 325 4.55 13.23 18.10
N LYS A 326 5.60 14.00 17.79
CA LYS A 326 5.82 15.33 18.38
C LYS A 326 4.66 16.28 18.08
N ARG A 327 4.30 16.41 16.79
CA ARG A 327 3.19 17.26 16.36
C ARG A 327 1.88 16.89 17.07
N LEU A 328 1.55 15.60 17.14
CA LEU A 328 0.32 15.14 17.83
C LEU A 328 0.35 15.40 19.35
N LYS A 329 1.53 15.46 19.98
CA LYS A 329 1.68 15.83 21.39
C LYS A 329 1.56 17.34 21.62
N ASP A 330 2.09 18.14 20.68
CA ASP A 330 2.14 19.60 20.76
C ASP A 330 0.81 20.26 20.36
N GLU A 331 0.07 19.63 19.44
CA GLU A 331 -1.34 19.89 19.19
C GLU A 331 -2.13 19.49 20.46
N LYS A 332 -2.04 20.30 21.52
CA LYS A 332 -2.87 20.18 22.72
C LYS A 332 -4.29 19.92 22.26
N TRP A 333 -4.78 18.72 22.57
CA TRP A 333 -6.15 18.28 22.35
C TRP A 333 -7.09 19.43 22.73
N ARG A 334 -7.55 20.18 21.72
CA ARG A 334 -8.66 21.11 21.84
C ARG A 334 -9.87 20.20 21.99
N THR A 335 -10.15 19.90 23.26
CA THR A 335 -11.35 19.25 23.77
C THR A 335 -12.60 19.74 23.08
#